data_AF-A0A7L3PN95-F1
#
_entry.id   AF-A0A7L3PN95-F1
#
_cell.length_a   1.000
_cell.length_b   1.000
_cell.length_c   1.000
_cell.angle_alpha   90.00
_cell.angle_beta   90.00
_cell.angle_gamma   90.00
#
_symmetry.space_group_name_H-M   'P 1'
#
loop_
_entity.id
_entity.type
_entity.pdbx_description
1 polymer ?
#
loop_
_entity_poly.entity_id
_entity_poly.type
_entity_poly.pdbx_seq_one_letter_code
_entity_poly.pdbx_strand_id
1 'polypeptide(L)'
;FHHLTLCRTEEDILSLFSSLQGPWSFIYYQASRHSLWFGRDYFGRRSLLWQFSNGAGSALCLTSVSGYSEPGNQWQEVPASGVFKIDLKACATTKSLSLTLFPWKYSCTEKAAEETCINGLDQVSKDLPSHVCVMVNESKLCLKAPVIPLNKAVSEAPGECPGTNISNITHAASVETLQGFLAEEHKKEIVCQFIGVLNEAVKRRVLCLFRDQDQETREAPSRSHKKAHVAVLFSGGIDSMVIAALADKYVPLEEPIDLLNVAFMMKGQTKDKGTTKRRTSHEVRLDLLCSPETCQDPDADTGTHLSCFDVPDRITGRAGLKELEAINPLRTWNFVEINVTLEELKKMRNQCIHHLIYPLDTVLDDSIGCAIWFASRGEGFISNQGELKPYKSPAKVL
;
A
#
# COMPACT_ATOMS: atom_id res chain seq x y z
N PHE A 1 -1.94 9.19 -27.06
CA PHE A 1 -1.92 8.49 -28.36
C PHE A 1 -1.24 9.30 -29.47
N HIS A 2 -1.57 10.57 -29.71
CA HIS A 2 -0.93 11.36 -30.79
C HIS A 2 0.61 11.39 -30.70
N HIS A 3 1.19 11.61 -29.52
CA HIS A 3 2.65 11.56 -29.35
C HIS A 3 3.27 10.21 -29.73
N LEU A 4 2.62 9.08 -29.45
CA LEU A 4 3.09 7.74 -29.85
C LEU A 4 3.11 7.56 -31.37
N THR A 5 2.19 8.21 -32.09
CA THR A 5 2.18 8.15 -33.58
C THR A 5 3.31 8.94 -34.21
N LEU A 6 3.93 9.87 -33.47
CA LEU A 6 5.08 10.65 -33.91
C LEU A 6 6.41 9.91 -33.66
N CYS A 7 6.44 8.95 -32.74
CA CYS A 7 7.63 8.16 -32.43
C CYS A 7 8.02 7.24 -33.61
N ARG A 8 9.27 7.36 -34.07
CA ARG A 8 9.80 6.58 -35.21
C ARG A 8 10.81 5.54 -34.78
N THR A 9 11.55 5.77 -33.70
CA THR A 9 12.56 4.85 -33.17
C THR A 9 12.16 4.27 -31.82
N GLU A 10 12.93 3.32 -31.33
CA GLU A 10 12.70 2.73 -30.00
C GLU A 10 12.98 3.77 -28.91
N GLU A 11 14.03 4.57 -29.08
CA GLU A 11 14.41 5.67 -28.20
C GLU A 11 13.30 6.71 -28.04
N ASP A 12 12.60 7.06 -29.14
CA ASP A 12 11.48 8.00 -29.09
C ASP A 12 10.36 7.48 -28.16
N ILE A 13 10.03 6.19 -28.26
CA ILE A 13 9.01 5.53 -27.44
C ILE A 13 9.45 5.51 -25.98
N LEU A 14 10.69 5.08 -25.71
CA LEU A 14 11.22 4.98 -24.35
C LEU A 14 11.35 6.36 -23.69
N SER A 15 11.78 7.38 -24.44
CA SER A 15 11.85 8.77 -23.98
C SER A 15 10.47 9.32 -23.63
N LEU A 16 9.46 9.06 -24.48
CA LEU A 16 8.08 9.43 -24.21
C LEU A 16 7.59 8.80 -22.91
N PHE A 17 7.71 7.47 -22.74
CA PHE A 17 7.26 6.78 -21.52
C PHE A 17 8.06 7.16 -20.27
N SER A 18 9.35 7.49 -20.42
CA SER A 18 10.18 8.02 -19.33
C SER A 18 9.73 9.40 -18.85
N SER A 19 9.07 10.19 -19.72
CA SER A 19 8.57 11.52 -19.38
C SER A 19 7.19 11.53 -18.73
N LEU A 20 6.44 10.42 -18.82
CA LEU A 20 5.07 10.35 -18.32
C LEU A 20 5.03 10.38 -16.79
N GLN A 21 4.20 11.27 -16.25
CA GLN A 21 3.90 11.33 -14.82
C GLN A 21 2.53 10.72 -14.54
N GLY A 22 2.44 9.95 -13.46
CA GLY A 22 1.20 9.29 -13.03
C GLY A 22 1.14 7.80 -13.36
N PRO A 23 0.05 7.13 -12.96
CA PRO A 23 -0.13 5.69 -13.13
C PRO A 23 -0.61 5.35 -14.54
N TRP A 24 0.01 4.36 -15.19
CA TRP A 24 -0.36 3.94 -16.54
C TRP A 24 -0.04 2.47 -16.81
N SER A 25 -0.84 1.87 -17.67
CA SER A 25 -0.55 0.64 -18.40
C SER A 25 -0.98 0.85 -19.85
N PHE A 26 -0.31 0.21 -20.81
CA PHE A 26 -0.64 0.41 -22.22
C PHE A 26 -0.40 -0.83 -23.07
N ILE A 27 -1.11 -0.85 -24.20
CA ILE A 27 -0.89 -1.75 -25.33
C ILE A 27 -0.94 -0.88 -26.59
N TYR A 28 0.09 -0.93 -27.42
CA TYR A 28 0.24 -0.09 -28.60
C TYR A 28 0.78 -0.90 -29.77
N TYR A 29 0.00 -1.00 -30.83
CA TYR A 29 0.44 -1.61 -32.08
C TYR A 29 1.00 -0.55 -33.04
N GLN A 30 2.29 -0.66 -33.34
CA GLN A 30 2.98 0.19 -34.30
C GLN A 30 2.95 -0.45 -35.69
N ALA A 31 1.94 -0.10 -36.49
CA ALA A 31 1.70 -0.71 -37.80
C ALA A 31 2.89 -0.60 -38.77
N SER A 32 3.62 0.53 -38.78
CA SER A 32 4.76 0.74 -39.69
C SER A 32 5.90 -0.26 -39.51
N ARG A 33 6.08 -0.77 -38.29
CA ARG A 33 7.13 -1.75 -37.93
C ARG A 33 6.57 -3.13 -37.62
N HIS A 34 5.25 -3.32 -37.66
CA HIS A 34 4.56 -4.52 -37.19
C HIS A 34 5.02 -4.94 -35.78
N SER A 35 5.19 -3.96 -34.90
CA SER A 35 5.65 -4.19 -33.53
C SER A 35 4.51 -3.93 -32.54
N LEU A 36 4.32 -4.84 -31.59
CA LEU A 36 3.41 -4.66 -30.46
C LEU A 36 4.22 -4.23 -29.24
N TRP A 37 3.87 -3.08 -28.66
CA TRP A 37 4.48 -2.52 -27.47
C TRP A 37 3.50 -2.58 -26.32
N PHE A 38 3.94 -2.94 -25.12
CA PHE A 38 3.10 -2.93 -23.94
C PHE A 38 3.94 -2.86 -22.68
N GLY A 39 3.32 -2.46 -21.57
CA GLY A 39 4.00 -2.35 -20.29
C GLY A 39 3.22 -1.51 -19.30
N ARG A 40 3.85 -1.26 -18.16
CA ARG A 40 3.27 -0.53 -17.04
C ARG A 40 4.25 0.53 -16.52
N ASP A 41 3.71 1.48 -15.79
CA ASP A 41 4.52 2.46 -15.08
C ASP A 41 5.45 1.77 -14.07
N TYR A 42 6.52 2.47 -13.66
CA TYR A 42 7.55 1.95 -12.77
C TYR A 42 7.04 1.25 -11.51
N PHE A 43 5.90 1.69 -10.96
CA PHE A 43 5.31 1.09 -9.76
C PHE A 43 4.26 0.01 -10.05
N GLY A 44 3.90 -0.24 -11.31
CA GLY A 44 2.88 -1.21 -11.69
C GLY A 44 1.48 -0.87 -11.16
N ARG A 45 1.12 0.42 -11.06
CA ARG A 45 -0.11 0.89 -10.38
C ARG A 45 -1.39 0.61 -11.15
N ARG A 46 -1.29 0.37 -12.47
CA ARG A 46 -2.43 -0.03 -13.31
C ARG A 46 -2.26 -1.48 -13.72
N SER A 47 -3.35 -2.25 -13.63
CA SER A 47 -3.29 -3.66 -14.00
C SER A 47 -3.02 -3.82 -15.49
N LEU A 48 -2.17 -4.80 -15.79
CA LEU A 48 -1.96 -5.36 -17.12
C LEU A 48 -1.53 -6.81 -16.92
N LEU A 49 -2.33 -7.72 -17.45
CA LEU A 49 -2.15 -9.15 -17.38
C LEU A 49 -1.76 -9.69 -18.74
N TRP A 50 -0.94 -10.73 -18.74
CA TRP A 50 -0.70 -11.58 -19.90
C TRP A 50 -1.15 -13.02 -19.62
N GLN A 51 -1.44 -13.74 -20.70
CA GLN A 51 -1.64 -15.18 -20.69
C GLN A 51 -1.06 -15.74 -21.98
N PHE A 52 -0.37 -16.86 -21.87
CA PHE A 52 0.21 -17.58 -22.99
C PHE A 52 -0.50 -18.92 -23.10
N SER A 53 -1.12 -19.21 -24.25
CA SER A 53 -1.80 -20.48 -24.45
C SER A 53 -0.82 -21.61 -24.73
N ASN A 54 -0.93 -22.69 -23.97
CA ASN A 54 -0.18 -23.92 -24.20
C ASN A 54 -0.96 -24.81 -25.20
N GLY A 55 -0.80 -24.58 -26.51
CA GLY A 55 -1.50 -25.35 -27.55
C GLY A 55 -1.01 -25.11 -28.98
N ALA A 56 -1.58 -25.85 -29.94
CA ALA A 56 -1.32 -25.68 -31.36
C ALA A 56 -1.85 -24.31 -31.83
N GLY A 57 -0.97 -23.32 -31.87
CA GLY A 57 -1.31 -21.91 -32.08
C GLY A 57 -1.09 -21.08 -30.82
N SER A 58 0.17 -20.98 -30.36
CA SER A 58 0.57 -20.14 -29.23
C SER A 58 0.00 -18.73 -29.42
N ALA A 59 -0.89 -18.34 -28.51
CA ALA A 59 -1.55 -17.06 -28.50
C ALA A 59 -1.13 -16.30 -27.23
N LEU A 60 -0.77 -15.05 -27.41
CA LEU A 60 -0.60 -14.10 -26.32
C LEU A 60 -1.88 -13.29 -26.17
N CYS A 61 -2.46 -13.32 -24.98
CA CYS A 61 -3.56 -12.43 -24.63
C CYS A 61 -3.06 -11.36 -23.63
N LEU A 62 -3.48 -10.11 -23.84
CA LEU A 62 -3.20 -8.99 -22.95
C LEU A 62 -4.52 -8.36 -22.52
N THR A 63 -4.71 -8.16 -21.22
CA THR A 63 -5.96 -7.62 -20.65
C THR A 63 -5.69 -6.84 -19.37
N SER A 64 -6.57 -5.94 -18.99
CA SER A 64 -6.51 -5.26 -17.68
C SER A 64 -7.23 -6.03 -16.57
N VAL A 65 -8.02 -7.07 -16.92
CA VAL A 65 -8.82 -7.86 -15.98
C VAL A 65 -8.82 -9.32 -16.42
N SER A 66 -8.61 -10.24 -15.48
CA SER A 66 -8.63 -11.68 -15.74
C SER A 66 -10.06 -12.18 -15.92
N GLY A 67 -10.28 -13.04 -16.91
CA GLY A 67 -11.47 -13.89 -17.00
C GLY A 67 -11.26 -15.26 -16.33
N TYR A 68 -12.27 -16.12 -16.39
CA TYR A 68 -12.11 -17.53 -16.03
C TYR A 68 -11.02 -18.17 -16.90
N SER A 69 -10.06 -18.82 -16.27
CA SER A 69 -8.94 -19.49 -16.94
C SER A 69 -8.93 -20.97 -16.58
N GLU A 70 -8.79 -21.83 -17.60
CA GLU A 70 -8.63 -23.27 -17.40
C GLU A 70 -7.31 -23.58 -16.66
N PRO A 71 -7.25 -24.70 -15.89
CA PRO A 71 -6.03 -25.15 -15.26
C PRO A 71 -4.90 -25.32 -16.30
N GLY A 72 -3.80 -24.58 -16.14
CA GLY A 72 -2.65 -24.61 -17.05
C GLY A 72 -2.46 -23.37 -17.94
N ASN A 73 -3.44 -22.45 -17.97
CA ASN A 73 -3.34 -21.15 -18.63
C ASN A 73 -3.61 -20.03 -17.60
N GLN A 74 -2.83 -19.93 -16.53
CA GLN A 74 -3.05 -18.87 -15.53
C GLN A 74 -2.70 -17.49 -16.06
N TRP A 75 -3.54 -16.50 -15.72
CA TRP A 75 -3.21 -15.09 -15.92
C TRP A 75 -2.07 -14.70 -14.98
N GLN A 76 -1.11 -13.96 -15.52
CA GLN A 76 -0.02 -13.39 -14.74
C GLN A 76 0.05 -11.89 -14.99
N GLU A 77 0.40 -11.14 -13.96
CA GLU A 77 0.60 -9.71 -14.07
C GLU A 77 1.90 -9.41 -14.84
N VAL A 78 1.82 -8.61 -15.90
CA VAL A 78 2.98 -8.21 -16.71
C VAL A 78 3.98 -7.47 -15.83
N PRO A 79 5.19 -7.94 -15.55
CA PRO A 79 6.06 -7.32 -14.55
C PRO A 79 6.34 -5.84 -14.83
N ALA A 80 6.39 -5.01 -13.77
CA ALA A 80 6.73 -3.59 -13.87
C ALA A 80 8.24 -3.35 -14.02
N SER A 81 8.96 -4.30 -14.65
CA SER A 81 10.41 -4.26 -14.86
C SER A 81 10.82 -3.36 -16.04
N GLY A 82 9.88 -3.02 -16.91
CA GLY A 82 10.13 -2.17 -18.08
C GLY A 82 8.99 -2.15 -19.07
N VAL A 83 9.33 -1.81 -20.31
CA VAL A 83 8.44 -1.89 -21.48
C VAL A 83 8.84 -3.10 -22.31
N PHE A 84 7.85 -3.84 -22.80
CA PHE A 84 8.02 -5.00 -23.66
C PHE A 84 7.66 -4.67 -25.10
N LYS A 85 8.36 -5.31 -26.03
CA LYS A 85 8.10 -5.23 -27.47
C LYS A 85 8.08 -6.64 -28.07
N ILE A 86 7.17 -6.87 -29.00
CA ILE A 86 7.12 -8.06 -29.85
C ILE A 86 7.22 -7.62 -31.31
N ASP A 87 8.15 -8.20 -32.06
CA ASP A 87 8.17 -8.09 -33.51
C ASP A 87 7.30 -9.19 -34.12
N LEU A 88 6.12 -8.81 -34.63
CA LEU A 88 5.14 -9.76 -35.15
C LEU A 88 5.59 -10.39 -36.47
N LYS A 89 6.42 -9.70 -37.28
CA LYS A 89 6.97 -10.27 -38.51
C LYS A 89 8.01 -11.34 -38.21
N ALA A 90 8.90 -11.05 -37.24
CA ALA A 90 9.87 -12.04 -36.76
C ALA A 90 9.15 -13.27 -36.19
N CYS A 91 8.14 -13.06 -35.32
CA CYS A 91 7.37 -14.17 -34.74
C CYS A 91 6.64 -15.00 -35.80
N ALA A 92 6.05 -14.37 -36.83
CA ALA A 92 5.42 -15.08 -37.94
C ALA A 92 6.42 -15.94 -38.73
N THR A 93 7.67 -15.48 -38.85
CA THR A 93 8.73 -16.19 -39.59
C THR A 93 9.30 -17.35 -38.77
N THR A 94 9.59 -17.13 -37.49
CA THR A 94 10.22 -18.12 -36.61
C THR A 94 9.21 -19.09 -35.98
N LYS A 95 7.91 -18.79 -36.06
CA LYS A 95 6.83 -19.49 -35.35
C LYS A 95 7.06 -19.59 -33.83
N SER A 96 7.80 -18.64 -33.28
CA SER A 96 8.12 -18.55 -31.85
C SER A 96 7.90 -17.13 -31.36
N LEU A 97 7.42 -17.01 -30.11
CA LEU A 97 7.15 -15.72 -29.48
C LEU A 97 8.39 -15.23 -28.74
N SER A 98 8.98 -14.14 -29.24
CA SER A 98 10.10 -13.46 -28.59
C SER A 98 9.69 -12.09 -28.08
N LEU A 99 9.97 -11.83 -26.81
CA LEU A 99 9.72 -10.59 -26.11
C LEU A 99 11.05 -9.86 -25.92
N THR A 100 11.13 -8.62 -26.41
CA THR A 100 12.23 -7.71 -26.10
C THR A 100 11.87 -6.85 -24.91
N LEU A 101 12.65 -6.91 -23.83
CA LEU A 101 12.50 -6.09 -22.63
C LEU A 101 13.41 -4.86 -22.71
N PHE A 102 12.81 -3.70 -22.49
CA PHE A 102 13.48 -2.42 -22.27
C PHE A 102 13.34 -2.06 -20.77
N PRO A 103 14.36 -2.27 -19.95
CA PRO A 103 14.23 -2.17 -18.50
C PRO A 103 14.18 -0.73 -18.00
N TRP A 104 13.64 -0.53 -16.80
CA TRP A 104 13.84 0.71 -16.05
C TRP A 104 15.28 0.81 -15.52
N LYS A 105 15.87 2.00 -15.62
CA LYS A 105 17.20 2.35 -15.10
C LYS A 105 17.11 3.62 -14.26
N TYR A 106 17.72 3.60 -13.08
CA TYR A 106 17.89 4.80 -12.25
C TYR A 106 19.32 5.33 -12.40
N SER A 107 19.48 6.65 -12.37
CA SER A 107 20.79 7.30 -12.35
C SER A 107 21.24 7.47 -10.90
N CYS A 108 22.24 6.71 -10.46
CA CYS A 108 22.93 6.97 -9.19
C CYS A 108 24.08 7.95 -9.41
N THR A 109 24.11 9.04 -8.65
CA THR A 109 25.17 10.06 -8.71
C THR A 109 26.35 9.77 -7.75
N GLU A 110 26.28 8.72 -6.94
CA GLU A 110 27.33 8.38 -5.99
C GLU A 110 28.31 7.37 -6.58
N LYS A 111 29.46 7.93 -6.99
CA LYS A 111 30.77 7.32 -7.30
C LYS A 111 30.84 5.78 -7.35
N ALA A 112 31.11 5.30 -8.58
CA ALA A 112 31.84 4.06 -8.88
C ALA A 112 31.32 2.78 -8.21
N ALA A 113 30.11 2.37 -8.56
CA ALA A 113 29.70 0.96 -8.55
C ALA A 113 28.80 0.74 -9.77
N GLU A 114 28.92 -0.45 -10.38
CA GLU A 114 28.38 -0.83 -11.68
C GLU A 114 26.94 -0.35 -11.94
N GLU A 115 26.68 0.00 -13.19
CA GLU A 115 25.37 0.43 -13.68
C GLU A 115 24.34 -0.70 -13.55
N THR A 116 23.74 -0.87 -12.38
CA THR A 116 22.81 -1.98 -12.13
C THR A 116 21.47 -1.71 -12.79
N CYS A 117 21.24 -2.32 -13.96
CA CYS A 117 19.90 -2.51 -14.48
C CYS A 117 19.11 -3.35 -13.46
N ILE A 118 17.80 -3.12 -13.33
CA ILE A 118 16.98 -4.02 -12.53
C ILE A 118 17.15 -5.43 -13.13
N ASN A 119 17.65 -6.39 -12.34
CA ASN A 119 17.77 -7.82 -12.70
C ASN A 119 16.38 -8.48 -12.84
N GLY A 120 15.45 -7.81 -13.52
CA GLY A 120 14.10 -8.28 -13.75
C GLY A 120 14.04 -9.42 -14.77
N LEU A 121 15.12 -9.66 -15.54
CA LEU A 121 15.15 -10.74 -16.53
C LEU A 121 15.06 -12.12 -15.87
N ASP A 122 15.77 -12.33 -14.76
CA ASP A 122 15.78 -13.61 -14.03
C ASP A 122 14.44 -13.90 -13.34
N GLN A 123 13.72 -12.85 -12.92
CA GLN A 123 12.38 -13.02 -12.33
C GLN A 123 11.33 -13.22 -13.42
N VAL A 124 11.40 -12.46 -14.51
CA VAL A 124 10.42 -12.55 -15.62
C VAL A 124 10.52 -13.90 -16.34
N SER A 125 11.74 -14.42 -16.56
CA SER A 125 11.96 -15.66 -17.32
C SER A 125 11.58 -16.94 -16.58
N LYS A 126 11.61 -16.94 -15.24
CA LYS A 126 11.23 -18.11 -14.42
C LYS A 126 9.73 -18.42 -14.49
N ASP A 127 8.91 -17.39 -14.66
CA ASP A 127 7.46 -17.50 -14.58
C ASP A 127 6.81 -17.74 -15.97
N LEU A 128 7.59 -17.74 -17.04
CA LEU A 128 7.11 -17.85 -18.43
C LEU A 128 7.17 -19.29 -18.97
N PRO A 129 6.25 -19.70 -19.85
CA PRO A 129 6.32 -20.99 -20.52
C PRO A 129 7.60 -21.14 -21.34
N SER A 130 8.12 -22.37 -21.45
CA SER A 130 9.38 -22.68 -22.15
C SER A 130 9.42 -22.29 -23.64
N HIS A 131 8.27 -22.05 -24.27
CA HIS A 131 8.17 -21.61 -25.66
C HIS A 131 8.22 -20.09 -25.85
N VAL A 132 8.26 -19.33 -24.75
CA VAL A 132 8.35 -17.87 -24.75
C VAL A 132 9.76 -17.47 -24.34
N CYS A 133 10.44 -16.71 -25.20
CA CYS A 133 11.78 -16.20 -24.90
C CYS A 133 11.72 -14.71 -24.57
N VAL A 134 12.30 -14.30 -23.44
CA VAL A 134 12.50 -12.88 -23.11
C VAL A 134 13.97 -12.55 -23.24
N MET A 135 14.27 -11.52 -24.02
CA MET A 135 15.62 -11.00 -24.19
C MET A 135 15.65 -9.52 -23.83
N VAL A 136 16.69 -9.09 -23.13
CA VAL A 136 16.97 -7.65 -22.99
C VAL A 136 17.40 -7.12 -24.34
N ASN A 137 17.00 -5.90 -24.67
CA ASN A 137 17.31 -5.31 -25.96
C ASN A 137 18.84 -5.21 -26.20
N GLU A 138 19.29 -5.59 -27.39
CA GLU A 138 20.72 -5.61 -27.74
C GLU A 138 21.36 -4.21 -27.68
N SER A 139 20.57 -3.18 -27.98
CA SER A 139 20.99 -1.78 -27.97
C SER A 139 21.13 -1.18 -26.56
N LYS A 140 20.92 -1.95 -25.48
CA LYS A 140 21.01 -1.51 -24.07
C LYS A 140 20.22 -0.23 -23.78
N LEU A 141 19.05 -0.10 -24.40
CA LEU A 141 18.17 1.05 -24.22
C LEU A 141 17.31 0.81 -22.98
N CYS A 142 17.12 1.86 -22.20
CA CYS A 142 16.40 1.78 -20.94
C CYS A 142 15.45 2.95 -20.77
N LEU A 143 14.41 2.75 -19.96
CA LEU A 143 13.57 3.83 -19.49
C LEU A 143 14.20 4.48 -18.25
N LYS A 144 14.03 5.80 -18.10
CA LYS A 144 14.47 6.51 -16.90
C LYS A 144 13.46 6.29 -15.78
N ALA A 145 13.88 5.65 -14.69
CA ALA A 145 13.06 5.48 -13.50
C ALA A 145 12.71 6.84 -12.88
N PRO A 146 11.46 7.06 -12.45
CA PRO A 146 11.02 8.34 -11.88
C PRO A 146 11.51 8.55 -10.45
N VAL A 147 12.01 7.50 -9.79
CA VAL A 147 12.50 7.53 -8.41
C VAL A 147 13.78 6.72 -8.29
N ILE A 148 14.61 7.10 -7.30
CA ILE A 148 15.73 6.28 -6.85
C ILE A 148 15.15 5.23 -5.90
N PRO A 149 15.52 3.93 -6.02
CA PRO A 149 15.08 2.91 -5.09
C PRO A 149 15.38 3.31 -3.64
N LEU A 150 14.46 2.98 -2.73
CA LEU A 150 14.70 3.12 -1.30
C LEU A 150 15.97 2.36 -0.91
N ASN A 151 16.82 2.97 -0.09
CA ASN A 151 17.95 2.27 0.47
C ASN A 151 17.41 1.15 1.38
N LYS A 152 17.57 -0.10 0.93
CA LYS A 152 17.20 -1.30 1.70
C LYS A 152 18.37 -1.81 2.56
N ALA A 153 19.55 -1.22 2.40
CA ALA A 153 20.72 -1.55 3.22
C ALA A 153 20.75 -0.61 4.42
N VAL A 154 20.77 -1.21 5.61
CA VAL A 154 21.14 -0.47 6.82
C VAL A 154 22.64 -0.26 6.73
N SER A 155 23.10 0.99 6.65
CA SER A 155 24.53 1.27 6.77
C SER A 155 24.96 0.84 8.16
N GLU A 156 25.88 -0.12 8.26
CA GLU A 156 26.62 -0.36 9.49
C GLU A 156 27.32 0.96 9.82
N ALA A 157 26.88 1.64 10.88
CA ALA A 157 27.47 2.89 11.28
C ALA A 157 28.95 2.63 11.65
N PRO A 158 29.92 3.37 11.09
CA PRO A 158 31.31 3.25 11.51
C PRO A 158 31.44 3.91 12.88
N GLY A 159 31.27 3.12 13.93
CA GLY A 159 31.34 3.60 15.30
C GLY A 159 30.64 2.68 16.28
N GLU A 160 31.22 1.52 16.55
CA GLU A 160 31.09 0.94 17.89
C GLU A 160 31.57 2.00 18.89
N CYS A 161 30.64 2.61 19.65
CA CYS A 161 31.02 3.26 20.88
C CYS A 161 31.65 2.17 21.78
N PRO A 162 32.91 2.31 22.23
CA PRO A 162 33.55 1.29 23.03
C PRO A 162 32.89 1.25 24.40
N GLY A 163 32.13 0.18 24.66
CA GLY A 163 31.68 -0.19 25.99
C GLY A 163 30.19 -0.03 26.27
N THR A 164 29.33 -0.80 25.60
CA THR A 164 28.05 -1.18 26.20
C THR A 164 27.74 -2.64 25.87
N ASN A 165 27.80 -3.51 26.88
CA ASN A 165 27.43 -4.92 26.77
C ASN A 165 26.04 -5.06 26.13
N ILE A 166 26.00 -5.70 24.94
CA ILE A 166 24.81 -5.92 24.10
C ILE A 166 23.96 -7.05 24.68
N SER A 167 23.54 -6.92 25.93
CA SER A 167 22.61 -7.88 26.55
C SER A 167 21.39 -7.25 27.19
N ASN A 168 21.25 -5.91 27.20
CA ASN A 168 20.08 -5.22 27.75
C ASN A 168 19.75 -3.89 27.01
N ILE A 169 19.66 -3.89 25.67
CA ILE A 169 19.12 -2.71 24.96
C ILE A 169 17.60 -2.72 25.14
N THR A 170 17.11 -1.78 25.94
CA THR A 170 15.69 -1.44 25.94
C THR A 170 15.39 -0.82 24.58
N HIS A 171 14.60 -1.49 23.73
CA HIS A 171 14.34 -1.14 22.33
C HIS A 171 13.59 0.19 22.09
N ALA A 172 13.50 1.08 23.08
CA ALA A 172 12.86 2.38 22.96
C ALA A 172 13.93 3.48 23.05
N ALA A 173 14.19 4.17 21.93
CA ALA A 173 15.03 5.36 21.94
C ALA A 173 14.38 6.43 22.84
N SER A 174 15.13 6.95 23.81
CA SER A 174 14.63 8.01 24.69
C SER A 174 14.51 9.34 23.94
N VAL A 175 13.72 10.27 24.46
CA VAL A 175 13.58 11.62 23.88
C VAL A 175 14.94 12.32 23.82
N GLU A 176 15.78 12.14 24.84
CA GLU A 176 17.13 12.69 24.93
C GLU A 176 18.04 12.09 23.85
N THR A 177 17.88 10.81 23.53
CA THR A 177 18.64 10.14 22.47
C THR A 177 18.28 10.73 21.10
N LEU A 178 16.98 10.95 20.86
CA LEU A 178 16.49 11.57 19.61
C LEU A 178 16.92 13.04 19.51
N GLN A 179 16.92 13.78 20.62
CA GLN A 179 17.43 15.15 20.67
C GLN A 179 18.94 15.19 20.38
N GLY A 180 19.71 14.26 20.93
CA GLY A 180 21.14 14.11 20.62
C GLY A 180 21.38 13.81 19.15
N PHE A 181 20.57 12.91 18.56
CA PHE A 181 20.63 12.61 17.13
C PHE A 181 20.34 13.85 16.25
N LEU A 182 19.37 14.69 16.66
CA LEU A 182 19.00 15.92 15.96
C LEU A 182 19.92 17.12 16.26
N ALA A 183 20.84 17.00 17.21
CA ALA A 183 21.82 18.04 17.51
C ALA A 183 22.88 18.17 16.41
N GLU A 184 23.17 17.08 15.69
CA GLU A 184 24.03 17.10 14.51
C GLU A 184 23.30 17.77 13.34
N GLU A 185 23.90 18.85 12.82
CA GLU A 185 23.30 19.69 11.77
C GLU A 185 22.95 18.88 10.51
N HIS A 186 23.85 17.99 10.08
CA HIS A 186 23.63 17.16 8.90
C HIS A 186 22.45 16.19 9.07
N LYS A 187 22.33 15.54 10.24
CA LYS A 187 21.20 14.64 10.54
C LYS A 187 19.88 15.40 10.61
N LYS A 188 19.90 16.59 11.22
CA LYS A 188 18.75 17.49 11.27
C LYS A 188 18.31 17.90 9.87
N GLU A 189 19.26 18.25 9.00
CA GLU A 189 18.97 18.59 7.60
C GLU A 189 18.30 17.43 6.87
N ILE A 190 18.83 16.21 6.97
CA ILE A 190 18.24 15.00 6.37
C ILE A 190 16.80 14.79 6.86
N VAL A 191 16.58 14.89 8.18
CA VAL A 191 15.23 14.74 8.76
C VAL A 191 14.28 15.82 8.24
N CYS A 192 14.72 17.08 8.17
CA CYS A 192 13.93 18.16 7.59
C CYS A 192 13.61 17.94 6.11
N GLN A 193 14.57 17.45 5.31
CA GLN A 193 14.35 17.11 3.91
C GLN A 193 13.33 15.98 3.78
N PHE A 194 13.44 14.92 4.59
CA PHE A 194 12.50 13.80 4.59
C PHE A 194 11.08 14.25 4.97
N ILE A 195 10.94 15.02 6.04
CA ILE A 195 9.65 15.62 6.44
C ILE A 195 9.10 16.50 5.32
N GLY A 196 9.96 17.30 4.67
CA GLY A 196 9.57 18.15 3.53
C GLY A 196 8.96 17.36 2.38
N VAL A 197 9.57 16.23 2.00
CA VAL A 197 9.05 15.33 0.95
C VAL A 197 7.70 14.74 1.35
N LEU A 198 7.58 14.21 2.57
CA LEU A 198 6.33 13.61 3.04
C LEU A 198 5.20 14.65 3.16
N ASN A 199 5.53 15.83 3.67
CA ASN A 199 4.62 16.95 3.82
C ASN A 199 4.09 17.44 2.46
N GLU A 200 4.95 17.56 1.43
CA GLU A 200 4.51 17.90 0.07
C GLU A 200 3.64 16.79 -0.55
N ALA A 201 3.93 15.52 -0.27
CA ALA A 201 3.12 14.39 -0.74
C ALA A 201 1.71 14.37 -0.13
N VAL A 202 1.58 14.67 1.16
CA VAL A 202 0.29 14.79 1.86
C VAL A 202 -0.46 16.04 1.39
N LYS A 203 0.22 17.18 1.31
CA LYS A 203 -0.33 18.44 0.80
C LYS A 203 -1.00 18.28 -0.56
N ARG A 204 -0.30 17.68 -1.53
CA ARG A 204 -0.86 17.45 -2.87
C ARG A 204 -2.12 16.60 -2.83
N ARG A 205 -2.14 15.53 -2.02
CA ARG A 205 -3.33 14.68 -1.91
C ARG A 205 -4.51 15.44 -1.32
N VAL A 206 -4.30 16.20 -0.25
CA VAL A 206 -5.36 16.98 0.42
C VAL A 206 -5.89 18.12 -0.47
N LEU A 207 -4.99 18.84 -1.15
CA LEU A 207 -5.38 19.98 -2.00
C LEU A 207 -6.02 19.55 -3.32
N CYS A 208 -5.68 18.38 -3.86
CA CYS A 208 -6.29 17.84 -5.08
C CYS A 208 -7.62 17.12 -4.82
N LEU A 209 -8.13 17.09 -3.57
CA LEU A 209 -9.47 16.57 -3.30
C LEU A 209 -10.51 17.55 -3.81
N PHE A 210 -11.43 17.03 -4.61
CA PHE A 210 -12.63 17.75 -4.96
C PHE A 210 -13.48 17.94 -3.69
N ARG A 211 -13.73 19.19 -3.32
CA ARG A 211 -14.72 19.56 -2.31
C ARG A 211 -15.92 20.05 -3.10
N ASP A 212 -17.12 19.54 -2.79
CA ASP A 212 -18.36 19.82 -3.53
C ASP A 212 -18.79 21.31 -3.55
N GLN A 213 -17.94 22.24 -3.10
CA GLN A 213 -18.23 23.68 -2.96
C GLN A 213 -18.29 24.49 -4.28
N ASP A 214 -18.07 23.88 -5.45
CA ASP A 214 -18.13 24.59 -6.74
C ASP A 214 -19.51 24.57 -7.43
N GLN A 215 -20.56 24.04 -6.80
CA GLN A 215 -21.95 24.17 -7.27
C GLN A 215 -22.84 24.76 -6.17
N GLU A 216 -23.21 26.03 -6.36
CA GLU A 216 -24.47 26.70 -5.95
C GLU A 216 -25.03 26.28 -4.56
N THR A 217 -25.03 27.11 -3.51
CA THR A 217 -25.98 28.22 -3.35
C THR A 217 -25.56 29.05 -2.14
N ARG A 218 -25.63 30.38 -2.27
CA ARG A 218 -25.51 31.35 -1.16
C ARG A 218 -26.74 31.28 -0.25
N GLU A 219 -26.84 30.27 0.59
CA GLU A 219 -27.76 30.27 1.72
C GLU A 219 -26.98 30.26 3.04
N ALA A 220 -27.47 31.02 4.01
CA ALA A 220 -26.82 31.33 5.28
C ALA A 220 -26.31 30.07 6.02
N PRO A 221 -25.21 30.16 6.80
CA PRO A 221 -24.63 29.00 7.45
C PRO A 221 -25.55 28.55 8.59
N SER A 222 -26.50 27.66 8.27
CA SER A 222 -27.00 26.74 9.28
C SER A 222 -25.81 25.95 9.82
N ARG A 223 -25.80 25.63 11.12
CA ARG A 223 -24.75 24.82 11.78
C ARG A 223 -24.77 23.37 11.28
N SER A 224 -24.78 23.13 9.98
CA SER A 224 -24.51 21.83 9.40
C SER A 224 -23.06 21.49 9.71
N HIS A 225 -22.83 20.45 10.52
CA HIS A 225 -21.50 19.90 10.74
C HIS A 225 -20.80 19.73 9.39
N LYS A 226 -19.66 20.40 9.18
CA LYS A 226 -18.92 20.27 7.93
C LYS A 226 -18.54 18.80 7.77
N LYS A 227 -18.77 18.28 6.56
CA LYS A 227 -18.46 16.90 6.17
C LYS A 227 -16.95 16.71 6.09
N ALA A 228 -16.43 15.57 6.55
CA ALA A 228 -15.03 15.20 6.33
C ALA A 228 -14.82 14.84 4.84
N HIS A 229 -13.80 15.41 4.18
CA HIS A 229 -13.37 14.98 2.85
C HIS A 229 -12.08 14.15 2.92
N VAL A 230 -11.35 14.22 4.03
CA VAL A 230 -10.10 13.50 4.28
C VAL A 230 -10.29 12.44 5.36
N ALA A 231 -9.89 11.21 5.04
CA ALA A 231 -9.77 10.11 5.99
C ALA A 231 -8.35 9.54 6.01
N VAL A 232 -7.95 8.99 7.16
CA VAL A 232 -6.68 8.29 7.35
C VAL A 232 -6.98 6.89 7.92
N LEU A 233 -6.41 5.82 7.33
CA LEU A 233 -6.38 4.52 8.02
C LEU A 233 -5.44 4.67 9.21
N PHE A 234 -6.01 4.57 10.39
CA PHE A 234 -5.36 5.06 11.59
C PHE A 234 -5.24 3.96 12.64
N SER A 235 -4.07 3.33 12.71
CA SER A 235 -3.73 2.33 13.74
C SER A 235 -3.14 2.95 15.01
N GLY A 236 -2.79 4.25 14.97
CA GLY A 236 -2.01 4.91 16.03
C GLY A 236 -0.52 4.54 16.00
N GLY A 237 -0.06 3.81 14.98
CA GLY A 237 1.35 3.66 14.67
C GLY A 237 1.95 4.93 14.07
N ILE A 238 3.29 5.01 14.07
CA ILE A 238 4.04 6.20 13.65
C ILE A 238 3.63 6.72 12.27
N ASP A 239 3.45 5.83 11.29
CA ASP A 239 3.12 6.23 9.92
C ASP A 239 1.76 6.95 9.85
N SER A 240 0.73 6.33 10.45
CA SER A 240 -0.61 6.91 10.48
C SER A 240 -0.70 8.19 11.31
N MET A 241 0.06 8.28 12.40
CA MET A 241 0.18 9.49 13.22
C MET A 241 0.81 10.64 12.45
N VAL A 242 1.93 10.38 11.76
CA VAL A 242 2.61 11.39 10.96
C VAL A 242 1.73 11.84 9.79
N ILE A 243 1.04 10.92 9.10
CA ILE A 243 0.12 11.28 8.02
C ILE A 243 -1.04 12.13 8.54
N ALA A 244 -1.66 11.76 9.67
CA ALA A 244 -2.75 12.53 10.27
C ALA A 244 -2.30 13.94 10.68
N ALA A 245 -1.15 14.06 11.37
CA ALA A 245 -0.59 15.34 11.78
C ALA A 245 -0.19 16.24 10.59
N LEU A 246 0.31 15.66 9.50
CA LEU A 246 0.61 16.40 8.28
C LEU A 246 -0.66 16.81 7.52
N ALA A 247 -1.69 15.97 7.50
CA ALA A 247 -2.96 16.28 6.85
C ALA A 247 -3.65 17.49 7.51
N ASP A 248 -3.61 17.58 8.83
CA ASP A 248 -4.18 18.70 9.61
C ASP A 248 -3.69 20.08 9.13
N LYS A 249 -2.43 20.19 8.71
CA LYS A 249 -1.84 21.45 8.21
C LYS A 249 -2.51 21.97 6.93
N TYR A 250 -3.17 21.11 6.17
CA TYR A 250 -3.70 21.42 4.85
C TYR A 250 -5.21 21.29 4.73
N VAL A 251 -5.86 20.61 5.67
CA VAL A 251 -7.32 20.55 5.76
C VAL A 251 -7.83 21.87 6.36
N PRO A 252 -8.83 22.55 5.77
CA PRO A 252 -9.43 23.77 6.33
C PRO A 252 -9.90 23.54 7.77
N LEU A 253 -9.61 24.46 8.70
CA LEU A 253 -9.73 24.24 10.14
C LEU A 253 -11.10 23.71 10.61
N GLU A 254 -12.19 24.15 9.96
CA GLU A 254 -13.54 23.76 10.38
C GLU A 254 -14.01 22.43 9.75
N GLU A 255 -13.22 21.83 8.86
CA GLU A 255 -13.49 20.53 8.25
C GLU A 255 -12.95 19.41 9.16
N PRO A 256 -13.75 18.40 9.56
CA PRO A 256 -13.21 17.30 10.36
C PRO A 256 -12.28 16.39 9.54
N ILE A 257 -11.40 15.67 10.25
CA ILE A 257 -10.60 14.58 9.69
C ILE A 257 -11.08 13.25 10.28
N ASP A 258 -11.40 12.30 9.41
CA ASP A 258 -11.85 10.97 9.83
C ASP A 258 -10.65 10.04 10.05
N LEU A 259 -10.54 9.46 11.25
CA LEU A 259 -9.53 8.47 11.61
C LEU A 259 -10.19 7.09 11.65
N LEU A 260 -9.97 6.29 10.61
CA LEU A 260 -10.58 4.97 10.47
C LEU A 260 -9.72 3.93 11.20
N ASN A 261 -10.18 3.48 12.37
CA ASN A 261 -9.46 2.48 13.17
C ASN A 261 -10.26 1.17 13.24
N VAL A 262 -9.66 0.11 12.70
CA VAL A 262 -10.25 -1.23 12.60
C VAL A 262 -9.78 -2.08 13.79
N ALA A 263 -10.72 -2.72 14.47
CA ALA A 263 -10.45 -3.65 15.55
C ALA A 263 -11.18 -4.99 15.28
N PHE A 264 -10.42 -6.08 15.31
CA PHE A 264 -10.96 -7.43 15.22
C PHE A 264 -11.21 -7.96 16.63
N MET A 265 -12.40 -8.50 16.86
CA MET A 265 -12.80 -9.00 18.18
C MET A 265 -11.84 -10.08 18.71
N MET A 266 -11.34 -9.91 19.92
CA MET A 266 -10.63 -10.98 20.65
C MET A 266 -11.63 -11.82 21.46
N LYS A 267 -11.47 -13.15 21.44
CA LYS A 267 -12.15 -14.00 22.43
C LYS A 267 -11.58 -13.68 23.80
N GLY A 268 -12.45 -13.36 24.76
CA GLY A 268 -12.05 -13.02 26.13
C GLY A 268 -11.17 -14.12 26.71
N GLN A 269 -9.95 -13.77 27.12
CA GLN A 269 -9.20 -14.60 28.05
C GLN A 269 -9.94 -14.51 29.38
N THR A 270 -10.65 -15.57 29.76
CA THR A 270 -11.04 -15.77 31.16
C THR A 270 -9.76 -15.67 31.98
N LYS A 271 -9.66 -14.62 32.80
CA LYS A 271 -8.54 -14.42 33.73
C LYS A 271 -8.63 -15.51 34.81
N ASP A 272 -8.09 -16.68 34.52
CA ASP A 272 -7.84 -17.66 35.57
C ASP A 272 -6.63 -17.21 36.39
N LYS A 273 -6.90 -16.82 37.63
CA LYS A 273 -5.87 -16.52 38.63
C LYS A 273 -5.23 -17.84 39.08
N GLY A 274 -4.02 -18.15 38.60
CA GLY A 274 -3.26 -19.31 39.07
C GLY A 274 -1.78 -19.31 38.67
N THR A 275 -0.93 -18.80 39.56
CA THR A 275 0.49 -19.19 39.84
C THR A 275 1.45 -19.60 38.69
N THR A 276 2.43 -18.72 38.45
CA THR A 276 3.86 -18.96 38.16
C THR A 276 4.29 -20.26 37.46
N LYS A 277 4.71 -20.17 36.18
CA LYS A 277 6.02 -20.66 35.68
C LYS A 277 6.32 -20.28 34.22
N ARG A 278 7.54 -19.75 34.03
CA ARG A 278 8.43 -19.69 32.84
C ARG A 278 7.85 -19.39 31.45
N ARG A 279 8.21 -18.21 30.93
CA ARG A 279 8.10 -17.82 29.51
C ARG A 279 9.11 -18.59 28.66
N THR A 280 8.62 -19.33 27.69
CA THR A 280 9.33 -19.66 26.44
C THR A 280 8.44 -19.20 25.29
N SER A 281 9.04 -18.39 24.43
CA SER A 281 8.49 -17.85 23.18
C SER A 281 8.07 -18.97 22.24
N HIS A 282 6.77 -19.04 21.92
CA HIS A 282 6.29 -19.70 20.71
C HIS A 282 5.15 -18.89 20.09
N GLU A 283 5.39 -18.53 18.82
CA GLU A 283 4.44 -18.15 17.78
C GLU A 283 3.00 -18.65 17.99
N VAL A 284 2.07 -17.70 17.98
CA VAL A 284 0.63 -17.97 17.94
C VAL A 284 0.29 -18.43 16.53
N ARG A 285 0.44 -19.73 16.30
CA ARG A 285 -0.16 -20.44 15.18
C ARG A 285 -1.68 -20.39 15.34
N LEU A 286 -2.35 -19.69 14.43
CA LEU A 286 -3.80 -19.56 14.38
C LEU A 286 -4.44 -20.86 13.85
N ASP A 287 -4.32 -21.96 14.60
CA ASP A 287 -5.03 -23.21 14.32
C ASP A 287 -6.49 -23.07 14.79
N LEU A 288 -7.38 -22.78 13.83
CA LEU A 288 -8.83 -22.59 14.02
C LEU A 288 -9.63 -23.86 13.70
N LEU A 289 -9.30 -24.98 14.33
CA LEU A 289 -10.18 -26.15 14.40
C LEU A 289 -10.67 -26.33 15.84
N CYS A 290 -11.84 -25.79 16.16
CA CYS A 290 -12.71 -26.32 17.22
C CYS A 290 -14.15 -25.79 17.12
N SER A 291 -15.07 -26.68 17.46
CA SER A 291 -16.52 -26.76 17.20
C SER A 291 -17.38 -25.62 17.78
N PRO A 292 -18.64 -25.47 17.31
CA PRO A 292 -19.55 -24.44 17.81
C PRO A 292 -20.17 -24.91 19.13
N GLU A 293 -19.77 -24.30 20.24
CA GLU A 293 -20.55 -24.37 21.48
C GLU A 293 -21.40 -23.10 21.60
N THR A 294 -22.69 -23.31 21.42
CA THR A 294 -23.76 -22.36 21.65
C THR A 294 -23.88 -22.10 23.15
N CYS A 295 -23.58 -20.88 23.58
CA CYS A 295 -24.03 -20.38 24.89
C CYS A 295 -24.77 -19.08 24.65
N GLN A 296 -26.10 -19.19 24.56
CA GLN A 296 -27.02 -18.06 24.67
C GLN A 296 -27.11 -17.72 26.16
N ASP A 297 -26.69 -16.51 26.53
CA ASP A 297 -27.15 -15.85 27.75
C ASP A 297 -27.56 -14.41 27.38
N PRO A 298 -28.83 -13.98 27.61
CA PRO A 298 -29.32 -12.70 27.08
C PRO A 298 -29.02 -11.47 27.96
N ASP A 299 -28.38 -11.63 29.12
CA ASP A 299 -28.35 -10.58 30.18
C ASP A 299 -26.93 -10.18 30.66
N ALA A 300 -25.94 -10.10 29.76
CA ALA A 300 -24.62 -9.57 30.08
C ALA A 300 -24.41 -8.15 29.53
N ASP A 301 -24.75 -7.17 30.37
CA ASP A 301 -24.23 -5.80 30.50
C ASP A 301 -23.45 -5.20 29.30
N THR A 302 -23.98 -4.12 28.72
CA THR A 302 -23.46 -3.34 27.59
C THR A 302 -21.98 -2.93 27.71
N GLY A 303 -21.43 -2.90 28.94
CA GLY A 303 -20.01 -2.63 29.19
C GLY A 303 -19.06 -3.77 28.84
N THR A 304 -19.53 -5.03 28.86
CA THR A 304 -18.69 -6.22 28.60
C THR A 304 -18.31 -6.33 27.11
N HIS A 305 -19.19 -5.86 26.23
CA HIS A 305 -19.04 -5.92 24.77
C HIS A 305 -18.02 -4.94 24.18
N LEU A 306 -17.59 -3.90 24.91
CA LEU A 306 -16.56 -2.94 24.43
C LEU A 306 -15.14 -3.46 24.65
N SER A 307 -14.93 -4.19 25.75
CA SER A 307 -13.60 -4.69 26.13
C SER A 307 -12.99 -5.67 25.12
N CYS A 308 -13.82 -6.35 24.31
CA CYS A 308 -13.35 -7.32 23.33
C CYS A 308 -12.73 -6.67 22.07
N PHE A 309 -12.86 -5.36 21.92
CA PHE A 309 -12.24 -4.56 20.85
C PHE A 309 -11.06 -3.71 21.35
N ASP A 310 -10.66 -3.85 22.63
CA ASP A 310 -9.44 -3.24 23.18
C ASP A 310 -8.20 -4.02 22.72
N VAL A 311 -8.03 -4.12 21.40
CA VAL A 311 -6.85 -4.67 20.73
C VAL A 311 -5.72 -3.64 20.70
N PRO A 312 -4.46 -4.05 20.52
CA PRO A 312 -3.31 -3.13 20.50
C PRO A 312 -3.54 -1.90 19.60
N ASP A 313 -3.97 -2.10 18.35
CA ASP A 313 -4.21 -1.01 17.39
C ASP A 313 -5.34 -0.06 17.81
N ARG A 314 -6.36 -0.55 18.53
CA ARG A 314 -7.43 0.30 19.08
C ARG A 314 -6.89 1.16 20.22
N ILE A 315 -6.11 0.55 21.11
CA ILE A 315 -5.53 1.23 22.27
C ILE A 315 -4.53 2.30 21.82
N THR A 316 -3.61 1.96 20.91
CA THR A 316 -2.66 2.91 20.33
C THR A 316 -3.37 3.99 19.52
N GLY A 317 -4.42 3.63 18.77
CA GLY A 317 -5.26 4.60 18.06
C GLY A 317 -5.90 5.62 19.00
N ARG A 318 -6.55 5.17 20.10
CA ARG A 318 -7.13 6.08 21.09
C ARG A 318 -6.08 6.96 21.78
N ALA A 319 -4.87 6.45 22.02
CA ALA A 319 -3.77 7.24 22.57
C ALA A 319 -3.28 8.30 21.56
N GLY A 320 -3.07 7.90 20.30
CA GLY A 320 -2.67 8.79 19.23
C GLY A 320 -3.70 9.89 18.94
N LEU A 321 -5.01 9.59 19.04
CA LEU A 321 -6.06 10.60 18.96
C LEU A 321 -5.84 11.71 20.00
N LYS A 322 -5.56 11.36 21.26
CA LYS A 322 -5.32 12.35 22.33
C LYS A 322 -4.09 13.21 22.03
N GLU A 323 -3.05 12.64 21.43
CA GLU A 323 -1.88 13.40 21.00
C GLU A 323 -2.23 14.39 19.87
N LEU A 324 -3.02 13.96 18.88
CA LEU A 324 -3.50 14.83 17.80
C LEU A 324 -4.40 15.97 18.32
N GLU A 325 -5.29 15.67 19.26
CA GLU A 325 -6.12 16.67 19.95
C GLU A 325 -5.28 17.67 20.75
N ALA A 326 -4.20 17.22 21.39
CA ALA A 326 -3.27 18.09 22.09
C ALA A 326 -2.47 19.00 21.14
N ILE A 327 -2.13 18.50 19.94
CA ILE A 327 -1.44 19.26 18.90
C ILE A 327 -2.35 20.34 18.30
N ASN A 328 -3.60 20.00 17.99
CA ASN A 328 -4.58 20.95 17.47
C ASN A 328 -5.96 20.76 18.12
N PRO A 329 -6.26 21.52 19.20
CA PRO A 329 -7.53 21.43 19.91
C PRO A 329 -8.74 21.98 19.13
N LEU A 330 -8.50 22.76 18.07
CA LEU A 330 -9.56 23.37 17.26
C LEU A 330 -10.06 22.42 16.16
N ARG A 331 -9.27 21.41 15.80
CA ARG A 331 -9.65 20.38 14.83
C ARG A 331 -10.67 19.42 15.45
N THR A 332 -11.72 19.12 14.70
CA THR A 332 -12.56 17.96 14.99
C THR A 332 -11.93 16.71 14.39
N TRP A 333 -11.51 15.78 15.25
CA TRP A 333 -11.01 14.47 14.85
C TRP A 333 -12.12 13.43 15.06
N ASN A 334 -12.64 12.87 13.97
CA ASN A 334 -13.65 11.82 14.07
C ASN A 334 -12.95 10.47 14.15
N PHE A 335 -12.77 9.94 15.36
CA PHE A 335 -12.25 8.60 15.55
C PHE A 335 -13.35 7.57 15.28
N VAL A 336 -13.32 6.99 14.08
CA VAL A 336 -14.32 6.02 13.60
C VAL A 336 -13.91 4.62 14.02
N GLU A 337 -14.61 4.08 15.00
CA GLU A 337 -14.40 2.75 15.54
C GLU A 337 -15.08 1.68 14.69
N ILE A 338 -14.30 1.04 13.81
CA ILE A 338 -14.74 -0.06 12.96
C ILE A 338 -14.49 -1.37 13.71
N ASN A 339 -15.56 -1.92 14.31
CA ASN A 339 -15.50 -3.12 15.13
C ASN A 339 -15.98 -4.32 14.31
N VAL A 340 -15.10 -5.31 14.13
CA VAL A 340 -15.36 -6.47 13.26
C VAL A 340 -15.44 -7.73 14.10
N THR A 341 -16.60 -8.41 14.07
CA THR A 341 -16.78 -9.67 14.79
C THR A 341 -16.06 -10.82 14.09
N LEU A 342 -15.86 -11.94 14.80
CA LEU A 342 -15.22 -13.12 14.20
C LEU A 342 -16.08 -13.76 13.11
N GLU A 343 -17.40 -13.71 13.24
CA GLU A 343 -18.35 -14.23 12.25
C GLU A 343 -18.28 -13.39 10.97
N GLU A 344 -18.29 -12.07 11.12
CA GLU A 344 -18.19 -11.13 10.00
C GLU A 344 -16.85 -11.27 9.28
N LEU A 345 -15.74 -11.30 10.03
CA LEU A 345 -14.41 -11.50 9.47
C LEU A 345 -14.34 -12.80 8.67
N LYS A 346 -14.74 -13.94 9.26
CA LYS A 346 -14.72 -15.25 8.57
C LYS A 346 -15.58 -15.25 7.31
N LYS A 347 -16.79 -14.67 7.40
CA LYS A 347 -17.71 -14.58 6.27
C LYS A 347 -17.10 -13.79 5.13
N MET A 348 -16.67 -12.55 5.38
CA MET A 348 -16.14 -11.66 4.35
C MET A 348 -14.79 -12.15 3.80
N ARG A 349 -13.96 -12.75 4.66
CA ARG A 349 -12.70 -13.38 4.26
C ARG A 349 -12.92 -14.48 3.22
N ASN A 350 -13.83 -15.40 3.51
CA ASN A 350 -14.11 -16.53 2.63
C ASN A 350 -14.90 -16.13 1.37
N GLN A 351 -15.76 -15.11 1.45
CA GLN A 351 -16.63 -14.74 0.32
C GLN A 351 -15.99 -13.73 -0.64
N CYS A 352 -15.11 -12.85 -0.16
CA CYS A 352 -14.60 -11.74 -0.96
C CYS A 352 -13.09 -11.53 -0.78
N ILE A 353 -12.64 -11.29 0.46
CA ILE A 353 -11.31 -10.71 0.69
C ILE A 353 -10.20 -11.63 0.18
N HIS A 354 -10.28 -12.94 0.41
CA HIS A 354 -9.24 -13.86 -0.03
C HIS A 354 -9.11 -13.96 -1.56
N HIS A 355 -10.17 -13.60 -2.30
CA HIS A 355 -10.16 -13.57 -3.76
C HIS A 355 -9.58 -12.26 -4.32
N LEU A 356 -9.50 -11.20 -3.50
CA LEU A 356 -9.07 -9.87 -3.90
C LEU A 356 -7.61 -9.58 -3.54
N ILE A 357 -7.05 -10.31 -2.58
CA ILE A 357 -5.64 -10.18 -2.17
C ILE A 357 -4.81 -11.16 -2.98
N TYR A 358 -3.77 -10.66 -3.66
CA TYR A 358 -2.78 -11.46 -4.36
C TYR A 358 -1.40 -10.80 -4.17
N PRO A 359 -0.32 -11.56 -3.88
CA PRO A 359 -0.21 -13.01 -3.98
C PRO A 359 -0.76 -13.81 -2.77
N LEU A 360 -1.16 -13.14 -1.68
CA LEU A 360 -1.66 -13.79 -0.45
C LEU A 360 -0.67 -14.86 0.08
N ASP A 361 0.62 -14.58 -0.06
CA ASP A 361 1.70 -15.51 0.30
C ASP A 361 1.93 -15.55 1.81
N THR A 362 1.61 -14.46 2.50
CA THR A 362 1.88 -14.29 3.93
C THR A 362 0.62 -14.04 4.74
N VAL A 363 0.69 -14.36 6.03
CA VAL A 363 -0.35 -14.00 7.00
C VAL A 363 -0.54 -12.48 7.08
N LEU A 364 0.53 -11.71 6.79
CA LEU A 364 0.49 -10.26 6.80
C LEU A 364 -0.32 -9.72 5.61
N ASP A 365 -0.26 -10.36 4.44
CA ASP A 365 -1.07 -9.99 3.28
C ASP A 365 -2.56 -10.11 3.60
N ASP A 366 -2.95 -11.22 4.24
CA ASP A 366 -4.32 -11.48 4.68
C ASP A 366 -4.79 -10.46 5.72
N SER A 367 -3.97 -10.19 6.75
CA SER A 367 -4.34 -9.30 7.84
C SER A 367 -4.47 -7.85 7.40
N ILE A 368 -3.52 -7.36 6.60
CA ILE A 368 -3.57 -6.01 6.01
C ILE A 368 -4.76 -5.90 5.07
N GLY A 369 -4.98 -6.87 4.19
CA GLY A 369 -6.10 -6.82 3.26
C GLY A 369 -7.45 -6.88 3.96
N CYS A 370 -7.58 -7.63 5.06
CA CYS A 370 -8.77 -7.56 5.92
C CYS A 370 -8.95 -6.17 6.51
N ALA A 371 -7.92 -5.58 7.11
CA ALA A 371 -8.01 -4.24 7.70
C ALA A 371 -8.40 -3.18 6.66
N ILE A 372 -7.80 -3.22 5.46
CA ILE A 372 -8.13 -2.32 4.35
C ILE A 372 -9.58 -2.51 3.89
N TRP A 373 -10.03 -3.75 3.72
CA TRP A 373 -11.41 -4.04 3.31
C TRP A 373 -12.42 -3.42 4.28
N PHE A 374 -12.27 -3.68 5.58
CA PHE A 374 -13.20 -3.14 6.57
C PHE A 374 -13.09 -1.63 6.72
N ALA A 375 -11.88 -1.05 6.65
CA ALA A 375 -11.69 0.39 6.63
C ALA A 375 -12.37 1.05 5.42
N SER A 376 -12.29 0.43 4.24
CA SER A 376 -12.83 1.00 2.99
C SER A 376 -14.34 1.19 2.99
N ARG A 377 -15.08 0.49 3.86
CA ARG A 377 -16.51 0.69 4.06
C ARG A 377 -16.82 2.07 4.67
N GLY A 378 -15.87 2.60 5.44
CA GLY A 378 -16.04 3.83 6.22
C GLY A 378 -17.11 3.73 7.30
N GLU A 379 -17.60 2.54 7.63
CA GLU A 379 -18.72 2.31 8.55
C GLU A 379 -18.22 1.90 9.93
N GLY A 380 -18.58 2.65 10.96
CA GLY A 380 -18.21 2.35 12.34
C GLY A 380 -18.99 3.20 13.33
N PHE A 381 -18.40 3.44 14.50
CA PHE A 381 -19.00 4.24 15.56
C PHE A 381 -18.08 5.40 15.95
N ILE A 382 -18.65 6.57 16.20
CA ILE A 382 -17.92 7.68 16.82
C ILE A 382 -18.41 7.85 18.27
N SER A 383 -17.49 8.14 19.18
CA SER A 383 -17.84 8.43 20.58
C SER A 383 -18.05 9.93 20.75
N ASN A 384 -19.27 10.35 21.02
CA ASN A 384 -19.61 11.72 21.39
C ASN A 384 -20.06 11.73 22.85
N GLN A 385 -19.22 12.26 23.75
CA GLN A 385 -19.54 12.38 25.18
C GLN A 385 -19.92 11.04 25.86
N GLY A 386 -19.32 9.93 25.40
CA GLY A 386 -19.55 8.59 25.95
C GLY A 386 -20.67 7.80 25.27
N GLU A 387 -21.47 8.43 24.39
CA GLU A 387 -22.42 7.71 23.54
C GLU A 387 -21.78 7.33 22.21
N LEU A 388 -21.85 6.04 21.86
CA LEU A 388 -21.45 5.54 20.55
C LEU A 388 -22.57 5.75 19.54
N LYS A 389 -22.29 6.54 18.50
CA LYS A 389 -23.24 6.79 17.40
C LYS A 389 -22.72 6.15 16.12
N PRO A 390 -23.57 5.39 15.40
CA PRO A 390 -23.21 4.89 14.07
C PRO A 390 -22.80 6.05 13.16
N TYR A 391 -21.71 5.86 12.43
CA TYR A 391 -21.15 6.86 11.53
C TYR A 391 -20.65 6.17 10.25
N LYS A 392 -20.92 6.82 9.12
CA LYS A 392 -20.37 6.43 7.82
C LYS A 392 -19.55 7.57 7.27
N SER A 393 -18.24 7.37 7.24
CA SER A 393 -17.28 8.31 6.68
C SER A 393 -17.58 8.51 5.20
N PRO A 394 -17.79 9.76 4.75
CA PRO A 394 -17.93 10.07 3.34
C PRO A 394 -16.62 10.59 2.73
N ALA A 395 -15.54 10.54 3.52
CA ALA A 395 -14.25 11.10 3.18
C ALA A 395 -13.46 10.16 2.27
N LYS A 396 -12.54 10.73 1.49
CA LYS A 396 -11.56 9.97 0.74
C LYS A 396 -10.36 9.66 1.63
N VAL A 397 -9.97 8.40 1.65
CA VAL A 397 -8.75 7.94 2.31
C VAL A 397 -7.50 8.45 1.55
N LEU A 398 -6.53 8.99 2.28
CA LEU A 398 -5.24 9.50 1.76
C LEU A 398 -4.23 8.43 1.34
#